data_AF-A0A1V9VCT5-F1
#
_entry.id   AF-A0A1V9VCT5-F1
#
_cell.length_a   1.000
_cell.length_b   1.000
_cell.length_c   1.000
_cell.angle_alpha   90.00
_cell.angle_beta   90.00
_cell.angle_gamma   90.00
#
_symmetry.space_group_name_H-M   'P 1'
#
loop_
_entity.id
_entity.type
_entity.pdbx_description
1 polymer ?
#
loop_
_entity_poly.entity_id
_entity_poly.type
_entity_poly.pdbx_seq_one_letter_code
_entity_poly.pdbx_strand_id
1 'polypeptide(L)'
;MEFLLNFRKTLSRFWSPIPAVIALGVLSAYYFGITGTYWAVTGEFTRWGGHFLQLFGVDVSTWGYYKLMSIQGNIFTRVDGVMIIGMFAGCIAAAFWGNNVKFRLPLNNIRIYQALIGGIIAGFGARLGMGCNLASFFTGIPQFSFHAWVFTAFMMVGVYFGVKVALSPFFQSKIKMQKVSCAKPLEHNEEKVKKFFTLGTFAFIAIILWALYLIFVTNSVKLGMAMLFGAAFGLIIAKAQICFTSAFRDIFTTGRSELAIAIIIGMAVATLGVFTYLNMGAAPKIFWTGINVVIGELSRIIDHFVCNAANMVDLGGLTSLWYLFGARDQAYDLLSKLTGARLTNTYTRIG
;
A
#
# COMPACT_ATOMS: atom_id res chain seq x y z
N MET A 1 -31.93 23.66 -7.49
CA MET A 1 -31.88 22.54 -8.45
C MET A 1 -30.47 22.33 -9.03
N GLU A 2 -29.75 23.41 -9.34
CA GLU A 2 -28.38 23.38 -9.87
C GLU A 2 -27.33 22.74 -8.93
N PHE A 3 -27.43 22.97 -7.62
CA PHE A 3 -26.55 22.32 -6.62
C PHE A 3 -26.64 20.78 -6.67
N LEU A 4 -27.86 20.22 -6.74
CA LEU A 4 -28.06 18.77 -6.80
C LEU A 4 -27.54 18.17 -8.11
N LEU A 5 -27.68 18.90 -9.22
CA LEU A 5 -27.13 18.50 -10.51
C LEU A 5 -25.60 18.50 -10.49
N ASN A 6 -24.98 19.55 -9.94
CA ASN A 6 -23.53 19.61 -9.77
C ASN A 6 -23.02 18.54 -8.80
N PHE A 7 -23.72 18.30 -7.69
CA PHE A 7 -23.38 17.24 -6.75
C PHE A 7 -23.43 15.85 -7.40
N ARG A 8 -24.48 15.55 -8.16
CA ARG A 8 -24.61 14.30 -8.93
C ARG A 8 -23.51 14.17 -10.00
N LYS A 9 -23.13 15.27 -10.64
CA LYS A 9 -22.05 15.32 -11.63
C LYS A 9 -20.68 15.06 -10.99
N THR A 10 -20.42 15.61 -9.81
CA THR A 10 -19.21 15.36 -9.01
C THR A 10 -19.15 13.92 -8.52
N LEU A 11 -20.28 13.36 -8.10
CA LEU A 11 -20.38 11.95 -7.67
C LEU A 11 -20.25 10.96 -8.81
N SER A 12 -20.51 11.34 -10.07
CA SER A 12 -20.41 10.42 -11.21
C SER A 12 -19.03 10.47 -11.89
N ARG A 13 -18.36 11.62 -11.89
CA ARG A 13 -17.05 11.80 -12.53
C ARG A 13 -15.88 11.30 -11.67
N PHE A 14 -14.77 11.00 -12.33
CA PHE A 14 -13.49 10.80 -11.66
C PHE A 14 -12.95 12.13 -11.14
N TRP A 15 -12.22 12.07 -10.03
CA TRP A 15 -11.63 13.24 -9.38
C TRP A 15 -10.16 13.39 -9.80
N SER A 16 -9.68 14.63 -9.79
CA SER A 16 -8.26 14.89 -10.02
C SER A 16 -7.42 14.27 -8.89
N PRO A 17 -6.30 13.59 -9.19
CA PRO A 17 -5.48 12.92 -8.18
C PRO A 17 -4.92 13.88 -7.11
N ILE A 18 -4.46 15.08 -7.49
CA ILE A 18 -3.81 16.02 -6.57
C ILE A 18 -4.70 16.39 -5.37
N PRO A 19 -5.90 17.00 -5.57
CA PRO A 19 -6.76 17.37 -4.45
C PRO A 19 -7.26 16.15 -3.65
N ALA A 20 -7.46 15.02 -4.32
CA ALA A 20 -7.87 13.78 -3.65
C ALA A 20 -6.79 13.24 -2.70
N VAL A 21 -5.53 13.24 -3.13
CA VAL A 21 -4.41 12.75 -2.33
C VAL A 21 -4.07 13.72 -1.19
N ILE A 22 -4.23 15.03 -1.39
CA ILE A 22 -4.16 16.03 -0.30
C ILE A 22 -5.24 15.75 0.74
N ALA A 23 -6.49 15.53 0.32
CA ALA A 23 -7.58 15.20 1.22
C ALA A 23 -7.31 13.89 1.99
N LEU A 24 -6.73 12.87 1.34
CA LEU A 24 -6.27 11.66 2.04
C LEU A 24 -5.20 11.96 3.08
N GLY A 25 -4.24 12.83 2.78
CA GLY A 25 -3.22 13.26 3.74
C GLY A 25 -3.81 13.89 4.99
N VAL A 26 -4.73 14.84 4.79
CA VAL A 26 -5.47 15.48 5.89
C VAL A 26 -6.27 14.46 6.70
N LEU A 27 -7.06 13.61 6.03
CA LEU A 27 -7.85 12.58 6.70
C LEU A 27 -6.99 11.57 7.45
N SER A 28 -5.82 11.20 6.93
CA SER A 28 -4.90 10.28 7.59
C SER A 28 -4.33 10.85 8.88
N ALA A 29 -4.00 12.15 8.92
CA ALA A 29 -3.55 12.83 10.12
C ALA A 29 -4.66 12.90 11.18
N TYR A 30 -5.89 13.28 10.79
CA TYR A 30 -7.04 13.27 11.70
C TYR A 30 -7.37 11.88 12.22
N TYR A 31 -7.31 10.87 11.35
CA TYR A 31 -7.53 9.48 11.74
C TYR A 31 -6.54 9.06 12.82
N PHE A 32 -5.26 9.36 12.64
CA PHE A 32 -4.22 9.12 13.64
C PHE A 32 -4.52 9.82 14.96
N GLY A 33 -4.85 11.11 14.93
CA GLY A 33 -5.15 11.90 16.13
C GLY A 33 -6.38 11.39 16.91
N ILE A 34 -7.43 10.96 16.22
CA ILE A 34 -8.69 10.54 16.85
C ILE A 34 -8.62 9.10 17.36
N THR A 35 -8.10 8.18 16.55
CA THR A 35 -8.13 6.76 16.86
C THR A 35 -6.91 6.30 17.66
N GLY A 36 -5.79 7.03 17.58
CA GLY A 36 -4.49 6.61 18.10
C GLY A 36 -3.90 5.40 17.37
N THR A 37 -4.54 5.01 16.26
CA THR A 37 -4.13 3.93 15.37
C THR A 37 -3.74 4.51 14.01
N TYR A 38 -3.11 3.69 13.19
CA TYR A 38 -2.61 4.12 11.89
C TYR A 38 -3.39 3.49 10.75
N TRP A 39 -3.33 4.12 9.59
CA TRP A 39 -4.00 3.63 8.41
C TRP A 39 -3.19 2.47 7.80
N ALA A 40 -3.57 1.23 8.12
CA ALA A 40 -2.93 0.02 7.59
C ALA A 40 -3.95 -1.07 7.22
N VAL A 41 -3.58 -1.88 6.23
CA VAL A 41 -4.47 -2.89 5.64
C VAL A 41 -3.88 -4.31 5.71
N THR A 42 -2.55 -4.42 5.61
CA THR A 42 -1.81 -5.70 5.55
C THR A 42 -2.03 -6.57 6.78
N GLY A 43 -2.09 -5.94 7.96
CA GLY A 43 -2.21 -6.64 9.23
C GLY A 43 -3.53 -7.38 9.36
N GLU A 44 -4.63 -6.69 9.11
CA GLU A 44 -5.96 -7.31 9.14
C GLU A 44 -6.17 -8.33 8.03
N PHE A 45 -5.69 -8.08 6.81
CA PHE A 45 -5.74 -9.12 5.77
C PHE A 45 -4.97 -10.37 6.16
N THR A 46 -3.86 -10.23 6.89
CA THR A 46 -3.15 -11.38 7.46
C THR A 46 -3.98 -12.07 8.54
N ARG A 47 -4.62 -11.31 9.45
CA ARG A 47 -5.54 -11.88 10.45
C ARG A 47 -6.72 -12.62 9.79
N TRP A 48 -7.28 -12.09 8.71
CA TRP A 48 -8.36 -12.74 7.95
C TRP A 48 -7.89 -14.05 7.32
N GLY A 49 -6.68 -14.05 6.75
CA GLY A 49 -6.03 -15.28 6.28
C GLY A 49 -5.82 -16.30 7.40
N GLY A 50 -5.46 -15.84 8.60
CA GLY A 50 -5.34 -16.68 9.79
C GLY A 50 -6.68 -17.30 10.20
N HIS A 51 -7.75 -16.51 10.32
CA HIS A 51 -9.09 -17.02 10.60
C HIS A 51 -9.59 -17.97 9.51
N PHE A 52 -9.29 -17.68 8.24
CA PHE A 52 -9.62 -18.58 7.14
C PHE A 52 -8.94 -19.94 7.31
N LEU A 53 -7.66 -19.98 7.68
CA LEU A 53 -6.95 -21.24 7.97
C LEU A 53 -7.50 -21.95 9.21
N GLN A 54 -7.93 -21.21 10.25
CA GLN A 54 -8.60 -21.78 11.42
C GLN A 54 -9.92 -22.45 11.06
N LEU A 55 -10.67 -21.94 10.07
CA LEU A 55 -11.90 -22.59 9.57
C LEU A 55 -11.61 -23.98 8.97
N PHE A 56 -10.40 -24.22 8.46
CA PHE A 56 -9.94 -25.53 7.98
C PHE A 56 -9.20 -26.35 9.05
N GLY A 57 -9.26 -25.94 10.32
CA GLY A 57 -8.68 -26.67 11.45
C GLY A 57 -7.17 -26.49 11.63
N VAL A 58 -6.54 -25.52 10.95
CA VAL A 58 -5.11 -25.23 11.11
C VAL A 58 -4.89 -24.27 12.28
N ASP A 59 -4.12 -24.70 13.29
CA ASP A 59 -3.72 -23.83 14.40
C ASP A 59 -2.58 -22.88 13.98
N VAL A 60 -2.95 -21.63 13.74
CA VAL A 60 -2.05 -20.53 13.38
C VAL A 60 -1.53 -19.75 14.59
N SER A 61 -2.04 -20.02 15.80
CA SER A 61 -1.69 -19.26 17.01
C SER A 61 -0.22 -19.41 17.42
N THR A 62 0.38 -20.55 17.06
CA THR A 62 1.77 -20.89 17.38
C THR A 62 2.79 -20.19 16.48
N TRP A 63 2.37 -19.65 15.32
CA TRP A 63 3.29 -19.09 14.33
C TRP A 63 3.82 -17.71 14.79
N GLY A 64 5.11 -17.47 14.60
CA GLY A 64 5.81 -16.28 15.11
C GLY A 64 5.19 -14.95 14.69
N TYR A 65 4.68 -14.86 13.46
CA TYR A 65 4.04 -13.65 12.95
C TYR A 65 2.72 -13.32 13.69
N TYR A 66 1.93 -14.34 14.00
CA TYR A 66 0.66 -14.17 14.71
C TYR A 66 0.82 -13.94 16.20
N LYS A 67 1.97 -14.34 16.79
CA LYS A 67 2.37 -13.93 18.14
C LYS A 67 2.65 -12.43 18.23
N LEU A 68 3.32 -11.87 17.22
CA LEU A 68 3.58 -10.43 17.11
C LEU A 68 2.32 -9.61 16.84
N MET A 69 1.43 -10.12 15.98
CA MET A 69 0.25 -9.38 15.53
C MET A 69 -1.01 -9.57 16.38
N SER A 70 -1.05 -10.57 17.26
CA SER A 70 -2.24 -11.04 18.01
C SER A 70 -3.46 -11.32 17.11
N ILE A 71 -3.92 -12.58 17.11
CA ILE A 71 -5.13 -13.01 16.39
C ILE A 71 -6.42 -12.64 17.15
N GLN A 72 -6.33 -12.18 18.39
CA GLN A 72 -7.49 -12.01 19.26
C GLN A 72 -8.55 -11.04 18.68
N GLY A 73 -9.81 -11.35 18.96
CA GLY A 73 -10.98 -10.59 18.48
C GLY A 73 -11.44 -10.97 17.07
N ASN A 74 -12.53 -10.32 16.63
CA ASN A 74 -13.11 -10.52 15.30
C ASN A 74 -13.01 -9.22 14.47
N ILE A 75 -13.29 -9.31 13.18
CA ILE A 75 -13.25 -8.19 12.24
C ILE A 75 -14.08 -6.97 12.70
N PHE A 76 -15.21 -7.21 13.37
CA PHE A 76 -16.12 -6.17 13.83
C PHE A 76 -15.70 -5.50 15.15
N THR A 77 -14.82 -6.14 15.92
CA THR A 77 -14.37 -5.62 17.22
C THR A 77 -13.06 -4.84 17.11
N ARG A 78 -12.34 -4.98 16.00
CA ARG A 78 -11.04 -4.33 15.77
C ARG A 78 -11.19 -3.06 14.94
N VAL A 79 -10.48 -2.01 15.35
CA VAL A 79 -10.47 -0.70 14.68
C VAL A 79 -10.03 -0.83 13.21
N ASP A 80 -8.93 -1.52 12.97
CA ASP A 80 -8.41 -1.77 11.61
C ASP A 80 -9.41 -2.60 10.77
N GLY A 81 -10.06 -3.60 11.40
CA GLY A 81 -11.03 -4.47 10.72
C GLY A 81 -12.27 -3.71 10.25
N VAL A 82 -12.85 -2.91 11.14
CA VAL A 82 -14.00 -2.04 10.85
C VAL A 82 -13.65 -0.97 9.81
N MET A 83 -12.44 -0.39 9.89
CA MET A 83 -11.94 0.55 8.89
C MET A 83 -11.89 -0.07 7.50
N ILE A 84 -11.41 -1.30 7.36
CA ILE A 84 -11.33 -1.99 6.06
C ILE A 84 -12.72 -2.27 5.50
N ILE A 85 -13.67 -2.69 6.35
CA ILE A 85 -15.07 -2.85 5.93
C ILE A 85 -15.61 -1.53 5.40
N GLY A 86 -15.41 -0.43 6.13
CA GLY A 86 -15.77 0.92 5.69
C GLY A 86 -15.13 1.25 4.34
N MET A 87 -13.84 0.96 4.16
CA MET A 87 -13.09 1.20 2.92
C MET A 87 -13.66 0.43 1.73
N PHE A 88 -13.94 -0.86 1.87
CA PHE A 88 -14.59 -1.63 0.81
C PHE A 88 -15.96 -1.06 0.46
N ALA A 89 -16.75 -0.71 1.47
CA ALA A 89 -18.09 -0.21 1.28
C ALA A 89 -18.08 1.19 0.61
N GLY A 90 -17.13 2.06 0.96
CA GLY A 90 -16.88 3.34 0.28
C GLY A 90 -16.46 3.17 -1.19
N CYS A 91 -15.56 2.23 -1.47
CA CYS A 91 -15.18 1.86 -2.85
C CYS A 91 -16.38 1.37 -3.67
N ILE A 92 -17.23 0.52 -3.07
CA ILE A 92 -18.43 -0.03 -3.70
C ILE A 92 -19.42 1.09 -4.02
N ALA A 93 -19.71 1.98 -3.07
CA ALA A 93 -20.57 3.14 -3.30
C ALA A 93 -20.04 4.03 -4.44
N ALA A 94 -18.74 4.34 -4.43
CA ALA A 94 -18.10 5.13 -5.49
C ALA A 94 -18.16 4.47 -6.87
N ALA A 95 -17.98 3.14 -6.94
CA ALA A 95 -18.04 2.37 -8.17
C ALA A 95 -19.47 2.36 -8.76
N PHE A 96 -20.48 2.21 -7.91
CA PHE A 96 -21.89 2.26 -8.30
C PHE A 96 -22.32 3.65 -8.79
N TRP A 97 -21.95 4.73 -8.08
CA TRP A 97 -22.24 6.09 -8.54
C TRP A 97 -21.54 6.45 -9.86
N GLY A 98 -20.37 5.85 -10.12
CA GLY A 98 -19.65 6.02 -11.39
C GLY A 98 -20.13 5.12 -12.52
N ASN A 99 -21.11 4.24 -12.30
CA ASN A 99 -21.54 3.20 -13.25
C ASN A 99 -20.36 2.36 -13.80
N ASN A 100 -19.32 2.15 -12.98
CA ASN A 100 -18.07 1.52 -13.38
C ASN A 100 -18.01 0.02 -13.04
N VAL A 101 -19.13 -0.57 -12.61
CA VAL A 101 -19.22 -1.98 -12.23
C VAL A 101 -19.49 -2.82 -13.48
N LYS A 102 -18.50 -3.62 -13.88
CA LYS A 102 -18.61 -4.60 -14.95
C LYS A 102 -17.74 -5.81 -14.64
N PHE A 103 -18.30 -7.00 -14.77
CA PHE A 103 -17.51 -8.23 -14.73
C PHE A 103 -16.60 -8.29 -15.96
N ARG A 104 -15.29 -8.41 -15.75
CA ARG A 104 -14.27 -8.43 -16.80
C ARG A 104 -13.36 -9.63 -16.59
N LEU A 105 -13.41 -10.59 -17.50
CA LEU A 105 -12.42 -11.66 -17.55
C LEU A 105 -11.28 -11.23 -18.49
N PRO A 106 -10.02 -11.44 -18.09
CA PRO A 106 -8.89 -11.17 -18.98
C PRO A 106 -8.92 -12.13 -20.17
N LEU A 107 -8.60 -11.63 -21.36
CA LEU A 107 -8.60 -12.41 -22.61
C LEU A 107 -7.51 -13.49 -22.66
N ASN A 108 -6.46 -13.37 -21.84
CA ASN A 108 -5.29 -14.26 -21.88
C ASN A 108 -4.94 -14.75 -20.47
N ASN A 109 -4.74 -16.05 -20.33
CA ASN A 109 -4.38 -16.74 -19.09
C ASN A 109 -3.06 -16.24 -18.49
N ILE A 110 -2.13 -15.74 -19.32
CA ILE A 110 -0.86 -15.13 -18.84
C ILE A 110 -1.15 -14.01 -17.83
N ARG A 111 -2.19 -13.18 -18.07
CA ARG A 111 -2.56 -12.10 -17.14
C ARG A 111 -3.11 -12.63 -15.82
N ILE A 112 -3.79 -13.79 -15.83
CA ILE A 112 -4.29 -14.44 -14.62
C ILE A 112 -3.11 -14.92 -13.79
N TYR A 113 -2.15 -15.61 -14.41
CA TYR A 113 -0.93 -16.06 -13.73
C TYR A 113 -0.10 -14.90 -13.19
N GLN A 114 0.05 -13.81 -13.94
CA GLN A 114 0.72 -12.58 -13.48
C GLN A 114 0.06 -11.98 -12.24
N ALA A 115 -1.27 -11.89 -12.24
CA ALA A 115 -2.01 -11.36 -11.10
C ALA A 115 -1.86 -12.25 -9.86
N LEU A 116 -1.93 -13.58 -10.05
CA LEU A 116 -1.81 -14.54 -8.94
C LEU A 116 -0.38 -14.57 -8.37
N ILE A 117 0.63 -14.79 -9.21
CA ILE A 117 2.04 -14.85 -8.80
C ILE A 117 2.49 -13.50 -8.25
N GLY A 118 2.13 -12.40 -8.92
CA GLY A 118 2.41 -11.04 -8.47
C GLY A 118 1.76 -10.74 -7.12
N GLY A 119 0.52 -11.20 -6.89
CA GLY A 119 -0.17 -11.08 -5.61
C GLY A 119 0.52 -11.84 -4.48
N ILE A 120 0.98 -13.07 -4.75
CA ILE A 120 1.73 -13.89 -3.77
C ILE A 120 3.04 -13.20 -3.39
N ILE A 121 3.82 -12.75 -4.40
CA ILE A 121 5.09 -12.05 -4.17
C ILE A 121 4.86 -10.74 -3.41
N ALA A 122 3.85 -9.96 -3.80
CA ALA A 122 3.52 -8.71 -3.12
C ALA A 122 3.08 -8.93 -1.67
N GLY A 123 2.27 -9.97 -1.40
CA GLY A 123 1.84 -10.34 -0.05
C GLY A 123 3.02 -10.81 0.81
N PHE A 124 3.91 -11.62 0.25
CA PHE A 124 5.14 -12.06 0.92
C PHE A 124 6.05 -10.86 1.24
N GLY A 125 6.29 -9.98 0.27
CA GLY A 125 7.08 -8.76 0.46
C GLY A 125 6.48 -7.81 1.50
N ALA A 126 5.16 -7.62 1.50
CA ALA A 126 4.47 -6.79 2.49
C ALA A 126 4.61 -7.33 3.93
N ARG A 127 4.68 -8.66 4.09
CA ARG A 127 4.92 -9.29 5.40
C ARG A 127 6.37 -9.16 5.84
N LEU A 128 7.33 -9.42 4.95
CA LEU A 128 8.76 -9.25 5.27
C LEU A 128 9.09 -7.79 5.61
N GLY A 129 8.50 -6.85 4.87
CA GLY A 129 8.65 -5.42 5.10
C GLY A 129 7.79 -4.86 6.22
N MET A 130 7.00 -5.67 6.94
CA MET A 130 6.10 -5.22 8.02
C MET A 130 5.24 -4.00 7.66
N GLY A 131 4.80 -3.89 6.40
CA GLY A 131 4.16 -2.69 5.89
C GLY A 131 3.62 -2.83 4.48
N CYS A 132 2.74 -1.91 4.10
CA CYS A 132 2.35 -1.71 2.70
C CYS A 132 2.65 -0.27 2.28
N ASN A 133 2.56 -0.01 0.97
CA ASN A 133 2.79 1.31 0.39
C ASN A 133 1.97 2.40 1.10
N LEU A 134 0.68 2.13 1.32
CA LEU A 134 -0.24 3.06 1.97
C LEU A 134 0.19 3.40 3.40
N ALA A 135 0.52 2.38 4.22
CA ALA A 135 0.99 2.58 5.58
C ALA A 135 2.35 3.29 5.60
N SER A 136 3.26 2.95 4.69
CA SER A 136 4.58 3.59 4.60
C SER A 136 4.45 5.08 4.27
N PHE A 137 3.61 5.45 3.29
CA PHE A 137 3.49 6.83 2.82
C PHE A 137 2.65 7.73 3.71
N PHE A 138 1.48 7.26 4.16
CA PHE A 138 0.52 8.10 4.90
C PHE A 138 0.56 7.90 6.41
N THR A 139 1.40 7.00 6.91
CA THR A 139 1.62 6.83 8.35
C THR A 139 3.11 6.87 8.68
N GLY A 140 3.92 6.02 8.07
CA GLY A 140 5.32 5.86 8.43
C GLY A 140 6.14 7.13 8.23
N ILE A 141 6.14 7.67 7.01
CA ILE A 141 6.90 8.90 6.68
C ILE A 141 6.40 10.12 7.47
N PRO A 142 5.09 10.38 7.60
CA PRO A 142 4.56 11.44 8.45
C PRO A 142 4.96 11.36 9.93
N GLN A 143 5.25 10.16 10.43
CA GLN A 143 5.74 9.92 11.78
C GLN A 143 7.28 9.91 11.87
N PHE A 144 7.97 10.35 10.82
CA PHE A 144 9.43 10.37 10.71
C PHE A 144 10.08 8.98 10.91
N SER A 145 9.39 7.91 10.51
CA SER A 145 9.91 6.55 10.59
C SER A 145 11.03 6.32 9.58
N PHE A 146 12.22 5.98 10.05
CA PHE A 146 13.34 5.58 9.20
C PHE A 146 13.01 4.35 8.34
N HIS A 147 12.30 3.37 8.93
CA HIS A 147 11.85 2.16 8.23
C HIS A 147 11.05 2.49 6.96
N ALA A 148 10.17 3.49 7.03
CA ALA A 148 9.30 3.86 5.90
C ALA A 148 10.08 4.47 4.72
N TRP A 149 11.16 5.19 5.01
CA TRP A 149 12.07 5.72 3.97
C TRP A 149 12.85 4.61 3.29
N VAL A 150 13.42 3.67 4.07
CA VAL A 150 14.11 2.49 3.54
C VAL A 150 13.14 1.64 2.70
N PHE A 151 11.95 1.35 3.24
CA PHE A 151 10.89 0.64 2.52
C PHE A 151 10.56 1.32 1.19
N THR A 152 10.42 2.64 1.17
CA THR A 152 10.10 3.41 -0.03
C THR A 152 11.19 3.31 -1.10
N ALA A 153 12.46 3.49 -0.71
CA ALA A 153 13.59 3.37 -1.63
C ALA A 153 13.64 1.99 -2.29
N PHE A 154 13.48 0.94 -1.48
CA PHE A 154 13.53 -0.45 -1.94
C PHE A 154 12.32 -0.84 -2.77
N MET A 155 11.15 -0.34 -2.40
CA MET A 155 9.94 -0.52 -3.18
C MET A 155 10.10 0.12 -4.57
N MET A 156 10.69 1.31 -4.69
CA MET A 156 10.98 1.93 -5.99
C MET A 156 11.89 1.06 -6.86
N VAL A 157 12.97 0.52 -6.27
CA VAL A 157 13.87 -0.42 -6.96
C VAL A 157 13.12 -1.70 -7.37
N GLY A 158 12.29 -2.25 -6.48
CA GLY A 158 11.47 -3.43 -6.75
C GLY A 158 10.45 -3.19 -7.87
N VAL A 159 9.81 -2.02 -7.92
CA VAL A 159 8.90 -1.64 -9.00
C VAL A 159 9.65 -1.47 -10.32
N TYR A 160 10.85 -0.89 -10.32
CA TYR A 160 11.68 -0.78 -11.52
C TYR A 160 11.98 -2.16 -12.14
N PHE A 161 12.48 -3.09 -11.33
CA PHE A 161 12.74 -4.45 -11.80
C PHE A 161 11.46 -5.21 -12.15
N GLY A 162 10.39 -5.05 -11.36
CA GLY A 162 9.09 -5.65 -11.63
C GLY A 162 8.51 -5.20 -12.97
N VAL A 163 8.66 -3.93 -13.33
CA VAL A 163 8.30 -3.39 -14.64
C VAL A 163 9.13 -4.02 -15.75
N LYS A 164 10.45 -4.10 -15.59
CA LYS A 164 11.34 -4.73 -16.59
C LYS A 164 10.96 -6.19 -16.85
N VAL A 165 10.68 -6.95 -15.80
CA VAL A 165 10.24 -8.35 -15.90
C VAL A 165 8.86 -8.44 -16.55
N ALA A 166 7.90 -7.63 -16.13
CA ALA A 166 6.54 -7.64 -16.69
C ALA A 166 6.51 -7.26 -18.19
N LEU A 167 7.44 -6.41 -18.62
CA LEU A 167 7.60 -6.02 -20.02
C LEU A 167 8.41 -7.03 -20.86
N SER A 168 8.96 -8.09 -20.26
CA SER A 168 9.70 -9.11 -21.01
C SER A 168 8.81 -9.88 -22.00
N PRO A 169 9.35 -10.37 -23.12
CA PRO A 169 8.57 -11.06 -24.17
C PRO A 169 7.78 -12.27 -23.68
N PHE A 170 8.24 -12.92 -22.60
CA PHE A 170 7.57 -14.07 -21.98
C PHE A 170 6.25 -13.67 -21.30
N PHE A 171 6.23 -12.50 -20.67
CA PHE A 171 5.10 -12.01 -19.88
C PHE A 171 4.16 -11.08 -20.67
N GLN A 172 4.57 -10.61 -21.84
CA GLN A 172 3.69 -9.80 -22.69
C GLN A 172 2.49 -10.61 -23.20
N SER A 173 1.27 -10.10 -22.95
CA SER A 173 0.08 -10.72 -23.53
C SER A 173 0.07 -10.50 -25.05
N LYS A 174 0.14 -11.58 -25.82
CA LYS A 174 -0.01 -11.54 -27.28
C LYS A 174 -1.47 -11.23 -27.65
N ILE A 175 -1.81 -9.93 -27.73
CA ILE A 175 -3.14 -9.50 -28.16
C ILE A 175 -3.14 -9.47 -29.69
N LYS A 176 -3.99 -10.28 -30.32
CA LYS A 176 -4.27 -10.15 -31.75
C LYS A 176 -5.23 -8.97 -31.93
N MET A 177 -4.71 -7.87 -32.47
CA MET A 177 -5.54 -6.72 -32.85
C MET A 177 -6.52 -7.18 -33.94
N GLN A 178 -7.82 -7.03 -33.70
CA GLN A 178 -8.85 -7.31 -34.70
C GLN A 178 -9.20 -6.00 -35.42
N LYS A 179 -9.16 -6.02 -36.76
CA LYS A 179 -9.62 -4.89 -37.56
C LYS A 179 -11.14 -4.82 -37.47
N VAL A 180 -11.65 -3.74 -36.91
CA VAL A 180 -13.08 -3.41 -36.89
C VAL A 180 -13.37 -2.39 -37.99
N SER A 181 -14.44 -2.60 -38.76
CA SER A 181 -14.86 -1.71 -39.85
C SER A 181 -15.73 -0.54 -39.38
N CYS A 182 -16.39 -0.69 -38.24
CA CYS A 182 -17.32 0.29 -37.67
C CYS A 182 -17.10 0.41 -36.16
N ALA A 183 -17.28 1.62 -35.62
CA ALA A 183 -17.35 1.81 -34.18
C ALA A 183 -18.61 1.11 -33.64
N LYS A 184 -18.46 0.28 -32.60
CA LYS A 184 -19.60 -0.35 -31.94
C LYS A 184 -20.38 0.73 -31.16
N PRO A 185 -21.70 0.86 -31.34
CA PRO A 185 -22.49 1.83 -30.57
C PRO A 185 -22.42 1.50 -29.08
N LEU A 186 -22.24 2.52 -28.25
CA LEU A 186 -22.27 2.39 -26.80
C LEU A 186 -23.74 2.35 -26.36
N GLU A 187 -24.21 1.16 -25.96
CA GLU A 187 -25.55 1.00 -25.39
C GLU A 187 -25.67 1.78 -24.07
N HIS A 188 -26.42 2.87 -24.08
CA HIS A 188 -26.72 3.66 -22.88
C HIS A 188 -28.04 3.17 -22.26
N ASN A 189 -27.95 2.27 -21.28
CA ASN A 189 -29.12 1.82 -20.54
C ASN A 189 -29.36 2.73 -19.32
N GLU A 190 -30.28 3.68 -19.45
CA GLU A 190 -30.61 4.64 -18.39
C GLU A 190 -31.15 3.99 -17.12
N GLU A 191 -31.95 2.92 -17.24
CA GLU A 191 -32.47 2.21 -16.07
C GLU A 191 -31.36 1.58 -15.25
N LYS A 192 -30.36 0.99 -15.92
CA LYS A 192 -29.19 0.40 -15.27
C LYS A 192 -28.41 1.48 -14.51
N VAL A 193 -28.22 2.65 -15.11
CA VAL A 193 -27.55 3.80 -14.47
C VAL A 193 -28.33 4.22 -13.22
N LYS A 194 -29.67 4.35 -13.31
CA LYS A 194 -30.52 4.70 -12.16
C LYS A 194 -30.45 3.65 -11.06
N LYS A 195 -30.58 2.35 -11.38
CA LYS A 195 -30.49 1.24 -10.42
C LYS A 195 -29.14 1.22 -9.69
N PHE A 196 -28.03 1.35 -10.41
CA PHE A 196 -26.70 1.40 -9.79
C PHE A 196 -26.52 2.64 -8.94
N PHE A 197 -26.99 3.80 -9.38
CA PHE A 197 -26.92 5.02 -8.58
C PHE A 197 -27.70 4.87 -7.26
N THR A 198 -28.91 4.31 -7.30
CA THR A 198 -29.72 4.02 -6.10
C THR A 198 -29.03 3.02 -5.18
N LEU A 199 -28.46 1.94 -5.73
CA LEU A 199 -27.74 0.94 -4.95
C LEU A 199 -26.50 1.51 -4.27
N GLY A 200 -25.75 2.38 -4.97
CA GLY A 200 -24.59 3.10 -4.40
C GLY A 200 -24.99 4.03 -3.26
N THR A 201 -26.09 4.76 -3.42
CA THR A 201 -26.62 5.65 -2.38
C THR A 201 -27.14 4.85 -1.17
N PHE A 202 -27.82 3.74 -1.39
CA PHE A 202 -28.26 2.84 -0.32
C PHE A 202 -27.06 2.27 0.45
N ALA A 203 -26.04 1.77 -0.25
CA ALA A 203 -24.82 1.28 0.37
C ALA A 203 -24.14 2.38 1.20
N PHE A 204 -24.05 3.60 0.67
CA PHE A 204 -23.48 4.73 1.41
C PHE A 204 -24.26 5.07 2.68
N ILE A 205 -25.59 5.18 2.59
CA ILE A 205 -26.46 5.45 3.74
C ILE A 205 -26.35 4.35 4.79
N ALA A 206 -26.34 3.07 4.37
CA ALA A 206 -26.20 1.94 5.27
C ALA A 206 -24.90 1.99 6.08
N ILE A 207 -23.77 2.38 5.46
CA ILE A 207 -22.49 2.55 6.14
C ILE A 207 -22.56 3.68 7.17
N ILE A 208 -23.16 4.81 6.82
CA ILE A 208 -23.30 5.94 7.74
C ILE A 208 -24.17 5.53 8.93
N LEU A 209 -25.33 4.90 8.69
CA LEU A 209 -26.20 4.43 9.76
C LEU A 209 -25.49 3.42 10.67
N TRP A 210 -24.71 2.51 10.10
CA TRP A 210 -23.96 1.54 10.90
C TRP A 210 -22.83 2.20 11.70
N ALA A 211 -22.15 3.19 11.14
CA ALA A 211 -21.18 3.96 11.89
C ALA A 211 -21.82 4.74 13.05
N LEU A 212 -22.97 5.38 12.82
CA LEU A 212 -23.74 6.06 13.87
C LEU A 212 -24.23 5.08 14.95
N TYR A 213 -24.65 3.87 14.55
CA TYR A 213 -24.98 2.80 15.49
C TYR A 213 -23.80 2.42 16.39
N LEU A 214 -22.60 2.27 15.83
CA LEU A 214 -21.39 1.97 16.60
C LEU A 214 -21.01 3.09 17.59
N ILE A 215 -21.25 4.36 17.20
CA ILE A 215 -20.98 5.52 18.04
C ILE A 215 -21.99 5.63 19.17
N PHE A 216 -23.28 5.63 18.84
CA PHE A 216 -24.34 5.98 19.80
C PHE A 216 -24.92 4.80 20.55
N VAL A 217 -25.01 3.62 19.94
CA VAL A 217 -25.63 2.43 20.56
C VAL A 217 -24.58 1.56 21.23
N THR A 218 -23.47 1.27 20.53
CA THR A 218 -22.37 0.46 21.08
C THR A 218 -21.40 1.29 21.95
N ASN A 219 -21.61 2.61 22.03
CA ASN A 219 -20.78 3.57 22.78
C ASN A 219 -19.27 3.48 22.45
N SER A 220 -18.96 3.10 21.20
CA SER A 220 -17.61 2.79 20.72
C SER A 220 -17.15 3.80 19.67
N VAL A 221 -16.90 5.04 20.12
CA VAL A 221 -16.55 6.18 19.24
C VAL A 221 -15.41 5.83 18.28
N LYS A 222 -14.38 5.12 18.76
CA LYS A 222 -13.23 4.71 17.93
C LYS A 222 -13.61 3.80 16.76
N LEU A 223 -14.51 2.84 16.96
CA LEU A 223 -14.94 1.90 15.92
C LEU A 223 -15.82 2.61 14.89
N GLY A 224 -16.75 3.45 15.34
CA GLY A 224 -17.60 4.22 14.43
C GLY A 224 -16.81 5.23 13.60
N MET A 225 -15.87 5.95 14.23
CA MET A 225 -14.95 6.84 13.50
C MET A 225 -14.12 6.06 12.50
N ALA A 226 -13.60 4.88 12.86
CA ALA A 226 -12.84 4.04 11.94
C ALA A 226 -13.66 3.63 10.71
N MET A 227 -14.96 3.35 10.88
CA MET A 227 -15.85 3.07 9.75
C MET A 227 -16.03 4.29 8.84
N LEU A 228 -16.25 5.48 9.41
CA LEU A 228 -16.43 6.72 8.64
C LEU A 228 -15.17 7.10 7.87
N PHE A 229 -14.01 7.09 8.53
CA PHE A 229 -12.72 7.35 7.88
C PHE A 229 -12.42 6.29 6.83
N GLY A 230 -12.68 5.00 7.12
CA GLY A 230 -12.58 3.92 6.16
C GLY A 230 -13.40 4.19 4.90
N ALA A 231 -14.68 4.54 5.06
CA ALA A 231 -15.57 4.87 3.95
C ALA A 231 -15.08 6.07 3.13
N ALA A 232 -14.57 7.11 3.80
CA ALA A 232 -13.98 8.27 3.14
C ALA A 232 -12.73 7.89 2.34
N PHE A 233 -11.80 7.13 2.93
CA PHE A 233 -10.60 6.63 2.26
C PHE A 233 -10.94 5.82 1.01
N GLY A 234 -11.88 4.87 1.13
CA GLY A 234 -12.32 4.03 0.02
C GLY A 234 -12.97 4.83 -1.11
N LEU A 235 -13.86 5.77 -0.75
CA LEU A 235 -14.53 6.63 -1.72
C LEU A 235 -13.51 7.48 -2.49
N ILE A 236 -12.59 8.15 -1.80
CA ILE A 236 -11.58 9.02 -2.43
C ILE A 236 -10.66 8.20 -3.33
N ILE A 237 -10.15 7.06 -2.86
CA ILE A 237 -9.27 6.18 -3.64
C ILE A 237 -9.97 5.70 -4.91
N ALA A 238 -11.22 5.25 -4.81
CA ALA A 238 -11.98 4.76 -5.96
C ALA A 238 -12.32 5.88 -6.95
N LYS A 239 -12.64 7.09 -6.48
CA LYS A 239 -12.98 8.24 -7.35
C LYS A 239 -11.77 8.89 -8.01
N ALA A 240 -10.63 8.94 -7.35
CA ALA A 240 -9.41 9.50 -7.91
C ALA A 240 -8.51 8.43 -8.57
N GLN A 241 -8.95 7.16 -8.59
CA GLN A 241 -8.22 6.03 -9.15
C GLN A 241 -6.78 5.93 -8.63
N ILE A 242 -6.61 6.20 -7.33
CA ILE A 242 -5.29 6.28 -6.70
C ILE A 242 -4.75 4.86 -6.53
N CYS A 243 -3.61 4.60 -7.15
CA CYS A 243 -2.88 3.37 -6.95
C CYS A 243 -1.41 3.69 -6.68
N PHE A 244 -0.97 3.42 -5.45
CA PHE A 244 0.38 3.74 -5.02
C PHE A 244 1.46 3.04 -5.85
N THR A 245 1.23 1.80 -6.29
CA THR A 245 2.19 1.09 -7.16
C THR A 245 2.19 1.66 -8.58
N SER A 246 1.05 2.13 -9.10
CA SER A 246 1.03 2.75 -10.43
C SER A 246 1.78 4.08 -10.43
N ALA A 247 1.77 4.83 -9.34
CA ALA A 247 2.50 6.10 -9.24
C ALA A 247 3.99 5.95 -9.59
N PHE A 248 4.65 4.90 -9.09
CA PHE A 248 6.06 4.63 -9.38
C PHE A 248 6.25 3.88 -10.70
N ARG A 249 5.34 2.94 -11.02
CA ARG A 249 5.37 2.20 -12.29
C ARG A 249 5.25 3.13 -13.50
N ASP A 250 4.37 4.13 -13.42
CA ASP A 250 4.03 5.00 -14.54
C ASP A 250 5.18 5.98 -14.84
N ILE A 251 5.99 6.34 -13.84
CA ILE A 251 7.26 7.06 -14.03
C ILE A 251 8.19 6.25 -14.92
N PHE A 252 8.39 4.95 -14.63
CA PHE A 252 9.33 4.11 -15.37
C PHE A 252 8.82 3.63 -16.73
N THR A 253 7.50 3.49 -16.89
CA THR A 253 6.90 3.00 -18.15
C THR A 253 6.50 4.11 -19.11
N THR A 254 5.91 5.19 -18.62
CA THR A 254 5.32 6.26 -19.46
C THR A 254 5.91 7.64 -19.21
N GLY A 255 6.78 7.80 -18.20
CA GLY A 255 7.32 9.09 -17.79
C GLY A 255 6.33 10.01 -17.07
N ARG A 256 5.09 9.55 -16.81
CA ARG A 256 4.05 10.37 -16.14
C ARG A 256 4.28 10.37 -14.63
N SER A 257 4.38 11.56 -14.05
CA SER A 257 4.67 11.76 -12.62
C SER A 257 3.52 12.37 -11.82
N GLU A 258 2.37 12.68 -12.42
CA GLU A 258 1.29 13.40 -11.73
C GLU A 258 0.84 12.74 -10.42
N LEU A 259 0.65 11.42 -10.42
CA LEU A 259 0.23 10.70 -9.21
C LEU A 259 1.34 10.65 -8.14
N ALA A 260 2.60 10.57 -8.57
CA ALA A 260 3.74 10.59 -7.65
C ALA A 260 3.89 11.96 -6.99
N ILE A 261 3.74 13.05 -7.76
CA ILE A 261 3.72 14.42 -7.25
C ILE A 261 2.56 14.59 -6.26
N ALA A 262 1.37 14.09 -6.60
CA ALA A 262 0.22 14.12 -5.70
C ALA A 262 0.51 13.40 -4.38
N ILE A 263 1.15 12.22 -4.41
CA ILE A 263 1.57 11.47 -3.22
C ILE A 263 2.56 12.26 -2.38
N ILE A 264 3.59 12.87 -2.97
CA ILE A 264 4.57 13.68 -2.23
C ILE A 264 3.89 14.86 -1.52
N ILE A 265 2.99 15.57 -2.20
CA ILE A 265 2.24 16.68 -1.60
C ILE A 265 1.35 16.17 -0.46
N GLY A 266 0.62 15.07 -0.69
CA GLY A 266 -0.21 14.45 0.35
C GLY A 266 0.59 13.99 1.58
N MET A 267 1.79 13.44 1.36
CA MET A 267 2.72 13.06 2.42
C MET A 267 3.20 14.27 3.22
N ALA A 268 3.53 15.38 2.56
CA ALA A 268 3.93 16.61 3.23
C ALA A 268 2.79 17.15 4.13
N VAL A 269 1.57 17.18 3.61
CA VAL A 269 0.38 17.61 4.36
C VAL A 269 0.11 16.67 5.55
N ALA A 270 0.19 15.36 5.34
CA ALA A 270 0.03 14.38 6.41
C ALA A 270 1.13 14.54 7.48
N THR A 271 2.37 14.82 7.09
CA THR A 271 3.51 15.05 8.01
C THR A 271 3.25 16.26 8.89
N LEU A 272 2.80 17.37 8.31
CA LEU A 272 2.43 18.56 9.08
C LEU A 272 1.30 18.26 10.08
N GLY A 273 0.26 17.55 9.64
CA GLY A 273 -0.86 17.17 10.49
C GLY A 273 -0.49 16.17 11.60
N VAL A 274 0.37 15.20 11.33
CA VAL A 274 0.83 14.23 12.34
C VAL A 274 1.78 14.90 13.33
N PHE A 275 2.65 15.80 12.87
CA PHE A 275 3.58 16.54 13.72
C PHE A 275 2.87 17.36 14.81
N THR A 276 1.72 17.98 14.49
CA THR A 276 0.94 18.68 15.52
C THR A 276 0.43 17.72 16.60
N TYR A 277 -0.09 16.55 16.22
CA TYR A 277 -0.52 15.53 17.19
C TYR A 277 0.63 14.97 18.03
N LEU A 278 1.81 14.77 17.44
CA LEU A 278 3.01 14.35 18.19
C LEU A 278 3.42 15.39 19.23
N ASN A 279 3.40 16.69 18.89
CA ASN A 279 3.67 17.77 19.84
C ASN A 279 2.60 17.89 20.93
N MET A 280 1.36 17.48 20.65
CA MET A 280 0.28 17.38 21.64
C MET A 280 0.40 16.14 22.55
N GLY A 281 1.47 15.35 22.41
CA GLY A 281 1.76 14.18 23.26
C GLY A 281 1.25 12.84 22.72
N ALA A 282 0.79 12.78 21.46
CA ALA A 282 0.42 11.50 20.85
C ALA A 282 1.67 10.61 20.68
N ALA A 283 1.59 9.35 21.11
CA ALA A 283 2.70 8.42 20.98
C ALA A 283 2.91 8.02 19.50
N PRO A 284 4.13 8.16 18.95
CA PRO A 284 4.43 7.73 17.59
C PRO A 284 4.30 6.20 17.48
N LYS A 285 3.71 5.73 16.38
CA LYS A 285 3.52 4.32 16.06
C LYS A 285 4.50 3.91 14.97
N ILE A 286 5.77 3.86 15.36
CA ILE A 286 6.89 3.52 14.47
C ILE A 286 7.12 2.00 14.52
N PHE A 287 7.22 1.36 13.35
CA PHE A 287 7.61 -0.04 13.24
C PHE A 287 9.13 -0.20 13.43
N TRP A 288 9.53 -1.30 14.06
CA TRP A 288 10.94 -1.61 14.30
C TRP A 288 11.69 -1.77 12.98
N THR A 289 12.73 -0.96 12.77
CA THR A 289 13.80 -1.34 11.85
C THR A 289 14.59 -2.42 12.58
N GLY A 290 14.24 -3.68 12.37
CA GLY A 290 14.98 -4.80 12.96
C GLY A 290 16.46 -4.64 12.62
N ILE A 291 17.34 -5.00 13.54
CA ILE A 291 18.79 -4.87 13.33
C ILE A 291 19.25 -5.74 12.14
N ASN A 292 18.47 -6.78 11.81
CA ASN A 292 18.55 -7.60 10.61
C ASN A 292 18.34 -6.79 9.31
N VAL A 293 17.50 -5.75 9.32
CA VAL A 293 17.40 -4.80 8.19
C VAL A 293 18.68 -3.98 8.10
N VAL A 294 19.16 -3.43 9.21
CA VAL A 294 20.43 -2.65 9.24
C VAL A 294 21.61 -3.49 8.74
N ILE A 295 21.69 -4.75 9.14
CA ILE A 295 22.74 -5.69 8.72
C ILE A 295 22.57 -6.13 7.27
N GLY A 296 21.33 -6.29 6.80
CA GLY A 296 21.03 -6.53 5.38
C GLY A 296 21.46 -5.34 4.50
N GLU A 297 21.21 -4.12 4.95
CA GLU A 297 21.65 -2.89 4.28
C GLU A 297 23.17 -2.74 4.28
N LEU A 298 23.83 -3.04 5.40
CA LEU A 298 25.29 -3.07 5.49
C LEU A 298 25.88 -4.10 4.51
N SER A 299 25.27 -5.30 4.44
CA SER A 299 25.69 -6.36 3.51
C SER A 299 25.52 -5.93 2.05
N ARG A 300 24.48 -5.16 1.74
CA ARG A 300 24.27 -4.58 0.41
C ARG A 300 25.32 -3.52 0.06
N ILE A 301 25.69 -2.65 0.99
CA ILE A 301 26.75 -1.65 0.79
C ILE A 301 28.09 -2.35 0.48
N ILE A 302 28.43 -3.40 1.24
CA ILE A 302 29.62 -4.24 1.02
C ILE A 302 29.62 -4.82 -0.39
N ASP A 303 28.49 -5.36 -0.86
CA ASP A 303 28.35 -5.92 -2.21
C ASP A 303 28.59 -4.87 -3.30
N HIS A 304 28.03 -3.66 -3.13
CA HIS A 304 28.23 -2.57 -4.09
C HIS A 304 29.67 -2.07 -4.10
N PHE A 305 30.36 -2.04 -2.95
CA PHE A 305 31.79 -1.71 -2.92
C PHE A 305 32.61 -2.73 -3.72
N VAL A 306 32.31 -4.03 -3.61
CA VAL A 306 33.00 -5.06 -4.38
C VAL A 306 32.70 -4.93 -5.88
N CYS A 307 31.42 -4.79 -6.26
CA CYS A 307 31.03 -4.68 -7.67
C CYS A 307 31.60 -3.41 -8.32
N ASN A 308 31.53 -2.26 -7.65
CA ASN A 308 32.06 -1.00 -8.19
C ASN A 308 33.58 -1.03 -8.26
N ALA A 309 34.25 -1.60 -7.26
CA ALA A 309 35.70 -1.72 -7.27
C ALA A 309 36.19 -2.67 -8.38
N ALA A 310 35.53 -3.81 -8.59
CA ALA A 310 35.83 -4.71 -9.70
C ALA A 310 35.63 -4.03 -11.06
N ASN A 311 34.50 -3.34 -11.26
CA ASN A 311 34.24 -2.56 -12.48
C ASN A 311 35.31 -1.47 -12.70
N MET A 312 35.78 -0.82 -11.64
CA MET A 312 36.84 0.19 -11.76
C MET A 312 38.19 -0.43 -12.12
N VAL A 313 38.50 -1.62 -11.61
CA VAL A 313 39.71 -2.37 -12.00
C VAL A 313 39.65 -2.77 -13.47
N ASP A 314 38.50 -3.24 -13.95
CA ASP A 314 38.29 -3.58 -15.36
C ASP A 314 38.46 -2.36 -16.28
N LEU A 315 38.19 -1.16 -15.77
CA LEU A 315 38.44 0.13 -16.44
C LEU A 315 39.86 0.68 -16.23
N GLY A 316 40.74 -0.04 -15.51
CA GLY A 316 42.14 0.34 -15.25
C GLY A 316 42.38 1.17 -13.96
N GLY A 317 41.34 1.43 -13.17
CA GLY A 317 41.38 2.25 -11.95
C GLY A 317 41.74 1.46 -10.67
N LEU A 318 43.02 1.11 -10.50
CA LEU A 318 43.50 0.34 -9.34
C LEU A 318 43.45 1.10 -8.00
N THR A 319 43.60 2.43 -8.00
CA THR A 319 43.59 3.21 -6.74
C THR A 319 42.22 3.18 -6.07
N SER A 320 41.14 3.27 -6.86
CA SER A 320 39.76 3.25 -6.36
C SER A 320 39.37 1.92 -5.71
N LEU A 321 39.96 0.81 -6.17
CA LEU A 321 39.80 -0.51 -5.56
C LEU A 321 40.20 -0.48 -4.08
N TRP A 322 41.39 0.07 -3.78
CA TRP A 322 41.93 0.08 -2.42
C TRP A 322 41.11 0.96 -1.48
N TYR A 323 40.59 2.10 -1.94
CA TYR A 323 39.70 2.94 -1.15
C TYR A 323 38.37 2.23 -0.82
N LEU A 324 37.75 1.60 -1.81
CA LEU A 324 36.49 0.88 -1.61
C LEU A 324 36.66 -0.38 -0.76
N PHE A 325 37.78 -1.09 -0.91
CA PHE A 325 38.08 -2.26 -0.09
C PHE A 325 38.46 -1.89 1.35
N GLY A 326 39.07 -0.73 1.59
CA GLY A 326 39.29 -0.20 2.93
C GLY A 326 37.97 0.06 3.67
N ALA A 327 37.01 0.71 3.01
CA ALA A 327 35.67 0.94 3.56
C ALA A 327 34.90 -0.38 3.77
N ARG A 328 35.04 -1.34 2.86
CA ARG A 328 34.46 -2.68 2.98
C ARG A 328 35.01 -3.43 4.20
N ASP A 329 36.31 -3.37 4.44
CA ASP A 329 36.93 -4.08 5.57
C ASP A 329 36.52 -3.49 6.92
N GLN A 330 36.32 -2.18 7.02
CA GLN A 330 35.71 -1.56 8.20
C GLN A 330 34.29 -2.09 8.48
N ALA A 331 33.50 -2.30 7.42
CA ALA A 331 32.18 -2.90 7.54
C ALA A 331 32.25 -4.38 7.97
N TYR A 332 33.24 -5.14 7.49
CA TYR A 332 33.48 -6.52 7.97
C TYR A 332 33.93 -6.60 9.43
N ASP A 333 34.67 -5.61 9.92
CA ASP A 333 35.05 -5.57 11.34
C ASP A 333 33.84 -5.34 12.24
N LEU A 334 32.86 -4.58 11.78
CA LEU A 334 31.57 -4.43 12.46
C LEU A 334 30.79 -5.75 12.48
N LEU A 335 30.73 -6.47 11.35
CA LEU A 335 30.09 -7.79 11.26
C LEU A 335 30.80 -8.84 12.13
N SER A 336 32.12 -8.79 12.21
CA SER A 336 32.94 -9.64 13.06
C SER A 336 32.65 -9.42 14.54
N LYS A 337 32.59 -8.16 14.99
CA LYS A 337 32.22 -7.83 16.37
C LYS A 337 30.81 -8.31 16.74
N LEU A 338 29.91 -8.34 15.75
CA LEU A 338 28.53 -8.72 15.96
C LEU A 338 28.30 -10.25 15.95
N THR A 339 29.01 -10.99 15.07
CA THR A 339 28.72 -12.40 14.78
C THR A 339 29.88 -13.35 15.02
N GLY A 340 31.08 -12.83 15.30
CA GLY A 340 32.33 -13.60 15.36
C GLY A 340 32.90 -13.97 13.99
N ALA A 341 32.23 -13.62 12.89
CA ALA A 341 32.65 -13.93 11.52
C ALA A 341 32.66 -12.66 10.65
N ARG A 342 33.70 -12.49 9.82
CA ARG A 342 33.82 -11.33 8.92
C ARG A 342 32.90 -11.43 7.71
N LEU A 343 32.99 -12.53 6.95
CA LEU A 343 32.30 -12.68 5.66
C LEU A 343 31.02 -13.50 5.78
N THR A 344 31.14 -14.78 6.16
CA THR A 344 30.02 -15.72 6.28
C THR A 344 29.34 -15.58 7.64
N ASN A 345 28.71 -14.43 7.86
CA ASN A 345 27.98 -14.18 9.10
C ASN A 345 26.63 -14.93 9.11
N THR A 346 26.34 -15.64 10.19
CA THR A 346 25.05 -16.35 10.37
C THR A 346 24.07 -15.50 11.18
N TYR A 347 24.07 -14.18 10.95
CA TYR A 347 23.28 -13.25 11.76
C TYR A 347 21.79 -13.50 11.60
N THR A 348 21.32 -13.60 10.36
CA THR A 348 19.92 -13.88 10.05
C THR A 348 19.61 -15.35 10.29
N ARG A 349 18.78 -15.61 11.30
CA ARG A 349 18.25 -16.95 11.62
C ARG A 349 16.73 -16.93 11.48
N ILE A 350 16.15 -18.11 11.28
CA ILE A 350 14.69 -18.28 11.30
C ILE A 350 14.27 -18.47 12.75
N GLY A 351 13.51 -17.51 13.29
CA GLY A 351 13.12 -17.46 14.71
C GLY A 351 13.66 -16.21 15.37
#